data_AF-A0AAE6TWE6-F1
#
_entry.id   AF-A0AAE6TWE6-F1
#
_cell.length_a   1.000
_cell.length_b   1.000
_cell.length_c   1.000
_cell.angle_alpha   90.00
_cell.angle_beta   90.00
_cell.angle_gamma   90.00
#
_symmetry.space_group_name_H-M   'P 1'
#
loop_
_entity.id
_entity.type
_entity.pdbx_description
1 polymer ?
#
loop_
_entity_poly.entity_id
_entity_poly.type
_entity_poly.pdbx_seq_one_letter_code
_entity_poly.pdbx_strand_id
1 'polypeptide(L)'
;MPRTAPLRPCALALALLLPPGPASAQAGGEQMQLCVNQCLYHFGPASNPRYHACVAEQCEGAAPGRKPAQPPRQGAGWSNGAADGGRTHYARVQSGRLALSYMCQRGREGLVAVEGMAGSPGSLVLRIDGRRVAQPFAASGGMRAAQAARGSALLAGLLGGSGVELADDRGRGSLPLAGSGRAIRAAMAACGLRP
;
A
#
# COMPACT_ATOMS: atom_id res chain seq x y z
N MET A 1 10.60 73.29 -11.11
CA MET A 1 12.03 73.38 -10.72
C MET A 1 12.13 74.34 -9.54
N PRO A 2 13.07 74.22 -8.59
CA PRO A 2 13.45 73.09 -7.74
C PRO A 2 13.41 73.41 -6.22
N ARG A 3 13.38 72.33 -5.44
CA ARG A 3 14.08 72.04 -4.16
C ARG A 3 13.76 72.78 -2.85
N THR A 4 13.17 71.97 -1.99
CA THR A 4 13.01 71.96 -0.53
C THR A 4 14.31 71.99 0.28
N ALA A 5 14.14 72.49 1.50
CA ALA A 5 15.06 72.51 2.64
C ALA A 5 14.99 71.17 3.45
N PRO A 6 15.42 71.08 4.74
CA PRO A 6 16.45 70.16 5.22
C PRO A 6 15.92 69.17 6.28
N LEU A 7 16.87 68.59 7.05
CA LEU A 7 16.77 67.98 8.40
C LEU A 7 16.84 66.44 8.49
N ARG A 8 17.92 66.02 9.17
CA ARG A 8 18.16 64.72 9.83
C ARG A 8 17.12 64.49 10.94
N PRO A 9 16.75 63.23 11.24
CA PRO A 9 17.41 62.58 12.39
C PRO A 9 17.61 61.06 12.31
N CYS A 10 18.45 60.60 13.24
CA CYS A 10 18.74 59.26 13.73
C CYS A 10 17.74 58.12 13.44
N ALA A 11 18.29 56.98 13.01
CA ALA A 11 17.78 55.68 13.37
C ALA A 11 18.96 54.71 13.57
N LEU A 12 19.08 54.19 14.80
CA LEU A 12 19.95 53.07 15.16
C LEU A 12 19.61 51.86 14.29
N ALA A 13 20.62 51.28 13.63
CA ALA A 13 20.54 49.94 13.06
C ALA A 13 21.72 49.13 13.60
N LEU A 14 21.63 48.72 14.87
CA LEU A 14 22.53 47.71 15.43
C LEU A 14 21.99 46.33 15.02
N ALA A 15 22.72 45.68 14.13
CA ALA A 15 22.42 44.37 13.59
C ALA A 15 22.43 43.29 14.70
N LEU A 16 21.23 42.83 15.10
CA LEU A 16 21.05 41.58 15.84
C LEU A 16 20.98 40.43 14.84
N LEU A 17 22.16 39.87 14.51
CA LEU A 17 22.30 38.53 13.94
C LEU A 17 21.99 37.50 15.04
N LEU A 18 20.73 37.08 15.17
CA LEU A 18 20.38 35.84 15.86
C LEU A 18 20.08 34.75 14.81
N PRO A 19 20.76 33.59 14.84
CA PRO A 19 20.30 32.42 14.11
C PRO A 19 19.06 31.83 14.80
N PRO A 20 17.99 31.46 14.08
CA PRO A 20 16.97 30.58 14.61
C PRO A 20 17.56 29.16 14.70
N GLY A 21 18.08 28.79 15.87
CA GLY A 21 18.40 27.40 16.16
C GLY A 21 17.11 26.61 16.34
N PRO A 22 16.84 25.54 15.55
CA PRO A 22 15.75 24.65 15.88
C PRO A 22 16.15 23.85 17.12
N ALA A 23 15.47 24.11 18.25
CA ALA A 23 15.50 23.22 19.39
C ALA A 23 14.71 21.95 19.03
N SER A 24 15.41 20.92 18.55
CA SER A 24 14.83 19.60 18.28
C SER A 24 15.59 18.56 19.09
N ALA A 25 15.42 18.58 20.41
CA ALA A 25 16.01 17.57 21.30
C ALA A 25 15.05 17.05 22.39
N GLN A 26 13.85 17.62 22.56
CA GLN A 26 12.91 17.18 23.60
C GLN A 26 11.76 16.30 23.09
N ALA A 27 11.51 16.28 21.78
CA ALA A 27 10.38 15.57 21.19
C ALA A 27 10.41 14.04 21.36
N GLY A 28 11.58 13.44 21.60
CA GLY A 28 11.73 11.98 21.71
C GLY A 28 11.20 11.41 23.02
N GLY A 29 11.39 12.11 24.15
CA GLY A 29 10.98 11.63 25.47
C GLY A 29 9.46 11.68 25.68
N GLU A 30 8.83 12.75 25.21
CA GLU A 30 7.38 12.96 25.34
C GLU A 30 6.58 11.97 24.46
N GLN A 31 7.08 11.66 23.26
CA GLN A 31 6.47 10.67 22.37
C GLN A 31 6.55 9.25 22.94
N MET A 32 7.67 8.92 23.58
CA MET A 32 7.84 7.66 24.29
C MET A 32 6.80 7.53 25.43
N GLN A 33 6.65 8.58 26.24
CA GLN A 33 5.69 8.58 27.36
C GLN A 33 4.23 8.48 26.90
N LEU A 34 3.86 9.14 25.79
CA LEU A 34 2.52 9.01 25.20
C LEU A 34 2.23 7.58 24.72
N CYS A 35 3.21 6.94 24.07
CA CYS A 35 3.07 5.55 23.60
C CYS A 35 2.90 4.57 24.77
N VAL A 36 3.73 4.70 25.81
CA VAL A 36 3.66 3.82 26.99
C VAL A 36 2.32 3.96 27.70
N ASN A 37 1.80 5.18 27.83
CA ASN A 37 0.48 5.43 28.41
C ASN A 37 -0.66 4.84 27.57
N GLN A 38 -0.53 4.84 26.24
CA GLN A 38 -1.50 4.19 25.36
C GLN A 38 -1.48 2.66 25.53
N CYS A 39 -0.29 2.04 25.62
CA CYS A 39 -0.17 0.61 25.93
C CYS A 39 -0.76 0.27 27.31
N LEU A 40 -0.51 1.11 28.32
CA LEU A 40 -1.06 0.94 29.67
C LEU A 40 -2.60 1.00 29.67
N TYR A 41 -3.19 1.92 28.91
CA TYR A 41 -4.64 2.06 28.80
C TYR A 41 -5.31 0.83 28.19
N HIS A 42 -4.72 0.24 27.13
CA HIS A 42 -5.33 -0.88 26.42
C HIS A 42 -5.07 -2.25 27.04
N PHE A 43 -3.91 -2.46 27.66
CA PHE A 43 -3.49 -3.78 28.15
C PHE A 43 -3.40 -3.87 29.69
N GLY A 44 -3.57 -2.77 30.39
CA GLY A 44 -3.50 -2.73 31.85
C GLY A 44 -2.07 -2.67 32.37
N PRO A 45 -1.84 -2.98 33.66
CA PRO A 45 -0.62 -2.62 34.37
C PRO A 45 0.62 -3.34 33.84
N ALA A 46 1.80 -2.82 34.22
CA ALA A 46 3.10 -3.34 33.81
C ALA A 46 3.40 -4.78 34.24
N SER A 47 2.56 -5.41 35.07
CA SER A 47 2.67 -6.85 35.36
C SER A 47 2.07 -7.75 34.27
N ASN A 48 1.40 -7.17 33.25
CA ASN A 48 0.79 -7.92 32.16
C ASN A 48 1.80 -8.17 31.03
N PRO A 49 2.07 -9.42 30.63
CA PRO A 49 2.99 -9.72 29.53
C PRO A 49 2.55 -9.09 28.18
N ARG A 50 1.24 -8.86 27.97
CA ARG A 50 0.74 -8.17 26.77
C ARG A 50 1.09 -6.68 26.74
N TYR A 51 1.20 -6.03 27.91
CA TYR A 51 1.68 -4.65 27.99
C TYR A 51 3.14 -4.56 27.57
N HIS A 52 3.99 -5.48 28.06
CA HIS A 52 5.41 -5.50 27.69
C HIS A 52 5.63 -5.73 26.19
N ALA A 53 4.83 -6.61 25.57
CA ALA A 53 4.86 -6.80 24.12
C ALA A 53 4.52 -5.49 23.37
N CYS A 54 3.47 -4.79 23.79
CA CYS A 54 3.07 -3.52 23.18
C CYS A 54 4.18 -2.45 23.26
N VAL A 55 4.82 -2.30 24.42
CA VAL A 55 5.88 -1.30 24.62
C VAL A 55 7.11 -1.61 23.76
N ALA A 56 7.53 -2.87 23.72
CA ALA A 56 8.69 -3.31 22.93
C ALA A 56 8.47 -3.13 21.42
N GLU A 57 7.27 -3.44 20.91
CA GLU A 57 6.98 -3.35 19.48
C GLU A 57 6.73 -1.91 19.01
N GLN A 58 6.06 -1.09 19.83
CA GLN A 58 5.53 0.20 19.40
C GLN A 58 6.29 1.41 19.94
N CYS A 59 6.84 1.33 21.15
CA CYS A 59 7.45 2.49 21.81
C CYS A 59 8.97 2.51 21.64
N GLU A 60 9.65 1.38 21.84
CA GLU A 60 11.12 1.31 21.75
C GLU A 60 11.67 1.40 20.31
N GLY A 61 10.80 1.30 19.30
CA GLY A 61 11.16 1.42 17.88
C GLY A 61 11.19 2.84 17.30
N ALA A 62 10.82 3.87 18.07
CA ALA A 62 10.64 5.23 17.57
C ALA A 62 11.92 6.09 17.66
N ALA A 63 12.99 5.69 16.95
CA ALA A 63 14.00 6.66 16.53
C ALA A 63 13.44 7.53 15.39
N PRO A 64 13.56 8.88 15.43
CA PRO A 64 13.07 9.73 14.34
C PRO A 64 13.95 9.50 13.11
N GLY A 65 13.48 8.64 12.21
CA GLY A 65 14.25 8.20 11.03
C GLY A 65 14.07 6.74 10.65
N ARG A 66 13.41 5.91 11.47
CA ARG A 66 13.01 4.56 11.06
C ARG A 66 11.49 4.42 11.13
N LYS A 67 10.84 4.71 10.00
CA LYS A 67 9.63 3.98 9.62
C LYS A 67 9.90 2.49 9.90
N PRO A 68 8.94 1.71 10.45
CA PRO A 68 9.12 0.27 10.55
C PRO A 68 9.66 -0.20 9.21
N ALA A 69 10.77 -0.92 9.24
CA ALA A 69 11.33 -1.52 8.06
C ALA A 69 10.24 -2.47 7.53
N GLN A 70 9.38 -1.91 6.67
CA GLN A 70 8.56 -2.68 5.77
C GLN A 70 9.55 -3.67 5.17
N PRO A 71 9.32 -4.99 5.31
CA PRO A 71 10.23 -6.00 4.77
C PRO A 71 10.63 -5.54 3.37
N PRO A 72 11.94 -5.54 3.07
CA PRO A 72 12.54 -4.76 1.99
C PRO A 72 11.61 -4.77 0.79
N ARG A 73 11.16 -3.59 0.34
CA ARG A 73 10.17 -3.43 -0.75
C ARG A 73 10.51 -4.45 -1.82
N GLN A 74 9.79 -5.57 -1.80
CA GLN A 74 10.02 -6.64 -2.74
C GLN A 74 9.62 -6.04 -4.07
N GLY A 75 10.58 -5.85 -4.97
CA GLY A 75 10.28 -5.32 -6.31
C GLY A 75 9.09 -6.09 -6.86
N ALA A 76 8.03 -5.37 -7.26
CA ALA A 76 6.69 -5.85 -7.67
C ALA A 76 6.57 -7.39 -7.72
N GLY A 77 6.56 -8.02 -6.55
CA GLY A 77 6.64 -9.46 -6.40
C GLY A 77 5.28 -10.00 -6.04
N TRP A 78 4.92 -11.15 -6.60
CA TRP A 78 3.69 -11.83 -6.23
C TRP A 78 3.78 -12.38 -4.81
N SER A 79 2.88 -11.92 -3.94
CA SER A 79 2.66 -12.46 -2.60
C SER A 79 1.38 -13.29 -2.57
N ASN A 80 1.24 -14.14 -1.55
CA ASN A 80 -0.01 -14.84 -1.27
C ASN A 80 -0.29 -14.81 0.24
N GLY A 81 -1.55 -14.99 0.61
CA GLY A 81 -1.97 -14.93 2.00
C GLY A 81 -3.44 -15.32 2.18
N ALA A 82 -3.95 -15.05 3.37
CA ALA A 82 -5.35 -15.26 3.70
C ALA A 82 -5.97 -13.99 4.31
N ALA A 83 -7.26 -13.82 4.07
CA ALA A 83 -8.09 -12.73 4.58
C ALA A 83 -9.37 -13.31 5.21
N ASP A 84 -10.17 -12.46 5.86
CA ASP A 84 -11.47 -12.83 6.44
C ASP A 84 -11.38 -14.00 7.44
N GLY A 85 -10.31 -14.03 8.25
CA GLY A 85 -10.06 -15.11 9.21
C GLY A 85 -9.67 -16.44 8.57
N GLY A 86 -9.14 -16.43 7.34
CA GLY A 86 -8.75 -17.65 6.61
C GLY A 86 -9.78 -18.14 5.61
N ARG A 87 -10.92 -17.47 5.48
CA ARG A 87 -12.00 -17.88 4.54
C ARG A 87 -11.66 -17.56 3.09
N THR A 88 -10.93 -16.47 2.86
CA THR A 88 -10.51 -16.02 1.54
C THR A 88 -9.00 -16.20 1.43
N HIS A 89 -8.53 -16.95 0.44
CA HIS A 89 -7.11 -16.98 0.10
C HIS A 89 -6.86 -16.12 -1.13
N TYR A 90 -5.69 -15.49 -1.18
CA TYR A 90 -5.37 -14.58 -2.26
C TYR A 90 -3.92 -14.70 -2.72
N ALA A 91 -3.69 -14.28 -3.95
CA ALA A 91 -2.38 -13.99 -4.52
C ALA A 91 -2.42 -12.57 -5.11
N ARG A 92 -1.46 -11.72 -4.80
CA ARG A 92 -1.48 -10.30 -5.15
C ARG A 92 -0.14 -9.82 -5.66
N VAL A 93 -0.18 -8.92 -6.64
CA VAL A 93 0.94 -8.08 -7.04
C VAL A 93 0.51 -6.62 -7.01
N GLN A 94 1.41 -5.73 -6.59
CA GLN A 94 1.16 -4.29 -6.54
C GLN A 94 2.38 -3.52 -7.05
N SER A 95 2.12 -2.49 -7.85
CA SER A 95 3.12 -1.53 -8.31
C SER A 95 2.51 -0.13 -8.32
N GLY A 96 3.03 0.74 -7.45
CA GLY A 96 2.45 2.06 -7.22
C GLY A 96 0.97 1.95 -6.80
N ARG A 97 0.09 2.64 -7.54
CA ARG A 97 -1.36 2.59 -7.29
C ARG A 97 -2.04 1.34 -7.82
N LEU A 98 -1.43 0.64 -8.78
CA LEU A 98 -2.04 -0.50 -9.46
C LEU A 98 -1.83 -1.76 -8.65
N ALA A 99 -2.89 -2.53 -8.47
CA ALA A 99 -2.80 -3.87 -7.93
C ALA A 99 -3.67 -4.84 -8.72
N LEU A 100 -3.20 -6.07 -8.78
CA LEU A 100 -3.90 -7.20 -9.34
C LEU A 100 -3.92 -8.31 -8.30
N SER A 101 -5.11 -8.83 -8.02
CA SER A 101 -5.31 -9.88 -7.03
C SER A 101 -6.12 -11.03 -7.64
N TYR A 102 -5.66 -12.25 -7.43
CA TYR A 102 -6.49 -13.44 -7.50
C TYR A 102 -7.00 -13.76 -6.10
N MET A 103 -8.29 -14.07 -5.97
CA MET A 103 -8.94 -14.44 -4.71
C MET A 103 -9.76 -15.70 -4.92
N CYS A 104 -9.82 -16.54 -3.90
CA CYS A 104 -10.72 -17.69 -3.90
C CYS A 104 -11.26 -17.93 -2.50
N GLN A 105 -12.39 -18.64 -2.46
CA GLN A 105 -12.99 -19.20 -1.26
C GLN A 105 -13.31 -20.66 -1.54
N ARG A 106 -13.34 -21.48 -0.49
CA ARG A 106 -13.70 -22.89 -0.61
C ARG A 106 -15.12 -23.05 -1.15
N GLY A 107 -15.27 -23.85 -2.21
CA GLY A 107 -16.56 -24.08 -2.87
C GLY A 107 -17.06 -22.95 -3.78
N ARG A 108 -16.25 -21.92 -4.02
CA ARG A 108 -16.56 -20.82 -4.95
C ARG A 108 -15.54 -20.76 -6.08
N GLU A 109 -15.95 -20.17 -7.20
CA GLU A 109 -15.02 -19.86 -8.27
C GLU A 109 -14.03 -18.78 -7.85
N GLY A 110 -12.85 -18.80 -8.49
CA GLY A 110 -11.86 -17.76 -8.29
C GLY A 110 -12.34 -16.43 -8.86
N LEU A 111 -11.87 -15.34 -8.28
CA LEU A 111 -12.11 -13.98 -8.75
C LEU A 111 -10.76 -13.30 -8.99
N VAL A 112 -10.70 -12.48 -10.02
CA VAL A 112 -9.58 -11.57 -10.26
C VAL A 112 -10.07 -10.16 -10.07
N ALA A 113 -9.39 -9.40 -9.23
CA ALA A 113 -9.68 -8.01 -8.93
C ALA A 113 -8.52 -7.10 -9.36
N VAL A 114 -8.87 -5.96 -9.98
CA VAL A 114 -7.98 -4.89 -10.39
C VAL A 114 -8.31 -3.64 -9.59
N GLU A 115 -7.27 -3.01 -9.04
CA GLU A 115 -7.33 -1.77 -8.27
C GLU A 115 -6.43 -0.68 -8.87
N GLY A 116 -6.71 0.58 -8.54
CA GLY A 116 -5.90 1.73 -8.94
C GLY A 116 -6.18 2.27 -10.34
N MET A 117 -7.24 1.77 -10.99
CA MET A 117 -7.77 2.28 -12.25
C MET A 117 -8.81 3.38 -11.97
N ALA A 118 -8.70 4.53 -12.65
CA ALA A 118 -9.47 5.74 -12.33
C ALA A 118 -10.61 6.02 -13.33
N GLY A 119 -10.62 5.31 -14.45
CA GLY A 119 -11.65 5.41 -15.47
C GLY A 119 -12.98 4.74 -15.10
N SER A 120 -13.89 4.75 -16.07
CA SER A 120 -15.20 4.14 -15.93
C SER A 120 -15.09 2.61 -15.77
N PRO A 121 -15.94 1.93 -14.97
CA PRO A 121 -15.83 0.49 -14.78
C PRO A 121 -15.82 -0.33 -16.08
N GLY A 122 -16.69 0.04 -17.04
CA GLY A 122 -16.82 -0.65 -18.33
C GLY A 122 -15.72 -0.34 -19.35
N SER A 123 -14.81 0.60 -19.08
CA SER A 123 -13.70 0.93 -19.99
C SER A 123 -12.45 0.11 -19.73
N LEU A 124 -12.43 -0.76 -18.70
CA LEU A 124 -11.25 -1.58 -18.41
C LEU A 124 -10.93 -2.51 -19.57
N VAL A 125 -9.70 -2.42 -20.04
CA VAL A 125 -9.10 -3.37 -20.95
C VAL A 125 -7.92 -4.02 -20.25
N LEU A 126 -7.97 -5.34 -20.13
CA LEU A 126 -6.86 -6.15 -19.64
C LEU A 126 -6.23 -6.91 -20.82
N ARG A 127 -4.91 -6.85 -20.91
CA ARG A 127 -4.13 -7.65 -21.86
C ARG A 127 -3.08 -8.43 -21.10
N ILE A 128 -2.86 -9.68 -21.50
CA ILE A 128 -1.79 -10.53 -20.98
C ILE A 128 -0.89 -10.84 -22.15
N ASP A 129 0.38 -10.46 -22.04
CA ASP A 129 1.38 -10.58 -23.11
C ASP A 129 0.84 -10.03 -24.45
N GLY A 130 0.23 -8.84 -24.41
CA GLY A 130 -0.37 -8.16 -25.57
C GLY A 130 -1.73 -8.71 -26.04
N ARG A 131 -2.16 -9.89 -25.59
CA ARG A 131 -3.45 -10.50 -25.96
C ARG A 131 -4.55 -9.96 -25.08
N ARG A 132 -5.58 -9.38 -25.68
CA ARG A 132 -6.75 -8.88 -24.94
C ARG A 132 -7.52 -10.05 -24.32
N VAL A 133 -7.82 -9.93 -23.04
CA VAL A 133 -8.76 -10.82 -22.35
C VAL A 133 -10.17 -10.31 -22.60
N ALA A 134 -11.03 -11.15 -23.19
CA ALA A 134 -12.40 -10.77 -23.56
C ALA A 134 -13.37 -10.70 -22.37
N GLN A 135 -12.95 -11.23 -21.21
CA GLN A 135 -13.82 -11.34 -20.06
C GLN A 135 -14.17 -9.96 -19.47
N PRO A 136 -15.45 -9.67 -19.23
CA PRO A 136 -15.87 -8.39 -18.66
C PRO A 136 -15.48 -8.29 -17.18
N PHE A 137 -15.07 -7.10 -16.79
CA PHE A 137 -14.85 -6.73 -15.39
C PHE A 137 -16.01 -5.87 -14.90
N ALA A 138 -16.63 -6.26 -13.80
CA ALA A 138 -17.69 -5.51 -13.14
C ALA A 138 -17.13 -4.67 -11.98
N ALA A 139 -17.73 -3.50 -11.72
CA ALA A 139 -17.42 -2.73 -10.52
C ALA A 139 -17.88 -3.49 -9.27
N SER A 140 -17.02 -3.56 -8.26
CA SER A 140 -17.36 -4.11 -6.94
C SER A 140 -16.49 -3.45 -5.87
N GLY A 141 -17.11 -2.69 -4.96
CA GLY A 141 -16.41 -2.13 -3.79
C GLY A 141 -15.18 -1.27 -4.11
N GLY A 142 -15.21 -0.47 -5.18
CA GLY A 142 -14.06 0.33 -5.62
C GLY A 142 -13.02 -0.42 -6.44
N MET A 143 -13.23 -1.71 -6.68
CA MET A 143 -12.40 -2.56 -7.53
C MET A 143 -13.13 -2.90 -8.83
N ARG A 144 -12.39 -3.39 -9.82
CA ARG A 144 -12.96 -4.02 -11.02
C ARG A 144 -12.67 -5.52 -10.95
N ALA A 145 -13.71 -6.34 -10.93
CA ALA A 145 -13.58 -7.78 -10.71
C ALA A 145 -14.17 -8.61 -11.86
N ALA A 146 -13.51 -9.72 -12.18
CA ALA A 146 -13.97 -10.71 -13.14
C ALA A 146 -13.84 -12.12 -12.56
N GLN A 147 -14.68 -13.05 -13.01
CA GLN A 147 -14.56 -14.45 -12.61
C GLN A 147 -13.33 -15.10 -13.23
N ALA A 148 -12.45 -15.67 -12.42
CA ALA A 148 -11.34 -16.48 -12.91
C ALA A 148 -11.70 -17.96 -12.78
N ALA A 149 -12.71 -18.37 -13.55
CA ALA A 149 -13.12 -19.76 -13.66
C ALA A 149 -11.95 -20.64 -14.15
N ARG A 150 -11.97 -21.91 -13.76
CA ARG A 150 -10.98 -22.89 -14.22
C ARG A 150 -11.03 -23.01 -15.74
N GLY A 151 -9.87 -23.11 -16.39
CA GLY A 151 -9.77 -23.16 -17.85
C GLY A 151 -10.07 -21.83 -18.57
N SER A 152 -10.41 -20.75 -17.86
CA SER A 152 -10.58 -19.44 -18.47
C SER A 152 -9.25 -18.90 -19.03
N ALA A 153 -9.31 -18.20 -20.16
CA ALA A 153 -8.13 -17.55 -20.74
C ALA A 153 -7.49 -16.54 -19.78
N LEU A 154 -8.31 -15.89 -18.92
CA LEU A 154 -7.83 -15.00 -17.87
C LEU A 154 -6.95 -15.75 -16.87
N LEU A 155 -7.46 -16.84 -16.28
CA LEU A 155 -6.70 -17.61 -15.29
C LEU A 155 -5.45 -18.26 -15.91
N ALA A 156 -5.58 -18.85 -17.10
CA ALA A 156 -4.45 -19.45 -17.80
C ALA A 156 -3.34 -18.43 -18.09
N GLY A 157 -3.71 -17.23 -18.56
CA GLY A 157 -2.77 -16.14 -18.78
C GLY A 157 -2.12 -15.65 -17.49
N LEU A 158 -2.87 -15.54 -16.40
CA LEU A 158 -2.30 -15.16 -15.11
C LEU A 158 -1.37 -16.23 -14.52
N LEU A 159 -1.58 -17.51 -14.83
CA LEU A 159 -0.77 -18.61 -14.31
C LEU A 159 0.57 -18.81 -15.04
N GLY A 160 0.65 -18.36 -16.30
CA GLY A 160 1.80 -18.64 -17.18
C GLY A 160 2.32 -17.47 -18.02
N GLY A 161 1.66 -16.31 -17.97
CA GLY A 161 2.07 -15.12 -18.71
C GLY A 161 3.25 -14.40 -18.06
N SER A 162 3.79 -13.40 -18.77
CA SER A 162 4.96 -12.62 -18.34
C SER A 162 4.59 -11.24 -17.81
N GLY A 163 3.58 -10.61 -18.41
CA GLY A 163 3.09 -9.29 -18.01
C GLY A 163 1.61 -9.11 -18.25
N VAL A 164 1.02 -8.19 -17.48
CA VAL A 164 -0.35 -7.72 -17.71
C VAL A 164 -0.32 -6.22 -17.97
N GLU A 165 -0.98 -5.79 -19.04
CA GLU A 165 -1.28 -4.39 -19.29
C GLU A 165 -2.73 -4.10 -18.93
N LEU A 166 -2.92 -3.02 -18.16
CA LEU A 166 -4.21 -2.49 -17.78
C LEU A 166 -4.38 -1.13 -18.43
N ALA A 167 -5.51 -0.90 -19.08
CA ALA A 167 -5.84 0.38 -19.67
C ALA A 167 -7.31 0.71 -19.43
N ASP A 168 -7.61 1.99 -19.28
CA ASP A 168 -8.96 2.54 -19.26
C ASP A 168 -9.00 3.91 -19.96
N ASP A 169 -10.14 4.59 -19.91
CA ASP A 169 -10.33 5.92 -20.51
C ASP A 169 -9.52 7.05 -19.82
N ARG A 170 -8.87 6.77 -18.69
CA ARG A 170 -8.10 7.74 -17.90
C ARG A 170 -6.62 7.42 -17.81
N GLY A 171 -6.17 6.28 -18.32
CA GLY A 171 -4.76 5.96 -18.40
C GLY A 171 -4.45 4.48 -18.58
N ARG A 172 -3.17 4.15 -18.39
CA ARG A 172 -2.66 2.79 -18.53
C ARG A 172 -1.57 2.51 -17.52
N GLY A 173 -1.33 1.23 -17.28
CA GLY A 173 -0.14 0.76 -16.58
C GLY A 173 0.07 -0.73 -16.78
N SER A 174 1.11 -1.26 -16.15
CA SER A 174 1.48 -2.67 -16.26
C SER A 174 1.89 -3.24 -14.91
N LEU A 175 1.70 -4.55 -14.77
CA LEU A 175 2.15 -5.31 -13.62
C LEU A 175 2.92 -6.55 -14.13
N PRO A 176 3.99 -6.96 -13.45
CA PRO A 176 4.69 -8.18 -13.81
C PRO A 176 3.84 -9.41 -13.43
N LEU A 177 3.90 -10.46 -14.23
CA LEU A 177 3.38 -11.78 -13.90
C LEU A 177 4.46 -12.76 -13.48
N ALA A 178 5.73 -12.34 -13.43
CA ALA A 178 6.80 -13.16 -12.87
C ALA A 178 6.46 -13.59 -11.42
N GLY A 179 6.35 -14.90 -11.19
CA GLY A 179 5.97 -15.48 -9.90
C GLY A 179 4.47 -15.62 -9.64
N SER A 180 3.60 -15.14 -10.52
CA SER A 180 2.14 -15.22 -10.40
C SER A 180 1.65 -16.66 -10.29
N GLY A 181 2.14 -17.55 -11.16
CA GLY A 181 1.71 -18.94 -11.20
C GLY A 181 1.94 -19.66 -9.89
N ARG A 182 3.09 -19.43 -9.23
CA ARG A 182 3.38 -20.00 -7.91
C ARG A 182 2.41 -19.48 -6.85
N ALA A 183 2.21 -18.16 -6.80
CA ALA A 183 1.37 -17.54 -5.79
C ALA A 183 -0.12 -17.90 -5.96
N ILE A 184 -0.62 -17.86 -7.19
CA ILE A 184 -2.01 -18.20 -7.52
C ILE A 184 -2.28 -19.68 -7.23
N ARG A 185 -1.38 -20.60 -7.64
CA ARG A 185 -1.54 -22.03 -7.31
C ARG A 185 -1.54 -22.29 -5.81
N ALA A 186 -0.73 -21.57 -5.03
CA ALA A 186 -0.74 -21.67 -3.57
C ALA A 186 -2.10 -21.23 -2.98
N ALA A 187 -2.65 -20.11 -3.45
CA ALA A 187 -3.99 -19.65 -3.03
C ALA A 187 -5.08 -20.65 -3.43
N MET A 188 -5.05 -21.15 -4.68
CA MET A 188 -5.98 -22.17 -5.17
C MET A 188 -5.95 -23.43 -4.31
N ALA A 189 -4.74 -23.94 -4.00
CA ALA A 189 -4.58 -25.12 -3.16
C ALA A 189 -5.19 -24.92 -1.76
N ALA A 190 -5.01 -23.75 -1.16
CA ALA A 190 -5.60 -23.41 0.13
C ALA A 190 -7.14 -23.37 0.09
N CYS A 191 -7.73 -22.98 -1.05
CA CYS A 191 -9.17 -23.06 -1.29
C CYS A 191 -9.68 -24.47 -1.66
N GLY A 192 -8.80 -25.46 -1.81
CA GLY A 192 -9.14 -26.78 -2.33
C GLY A 192 -9.44 -26.79 -3.84
N LEU A 193 -8.96 -25.79 -4.57
CA LEU A 193 -9.09 -25.69 -6.02
C LEU A 193 -7.86 -26.30 -6.71
N ARG A 194 -8.08 -26.97 -7.85
CA ARG A 194 -7.01 -27.38 -8.76
C ARG A 194 -6.91 -26.37 -9.91
N PRO A 195 -5.69 -26.08 -10.42
CA PRO A 195 -5.47 -25.19 -11.56
C PRO A 195 -6.33 -25.56 -12.77
#